data_AF-A0AAJ6EHT5-F1
#
_entry.id   AF-A0AAJ6EHT5-F1
#
_cell.length_a   1.000
_cell.length_b   1.000
_cell.length_c   1.000
_cell.angle_alpha   90.00
_cell.angle_beta   90.00
_cell.angle_gamma   90.00
#
_symmetry.space_group_name_H-M   'P 1'
#
loop_
_entity.id
_entity.type
_entity.pdbx_description
1 polymer ?
#
loop_
_entity_poly.entity_id
_entity_poly.type
_entity_poly.pdbx_seq_one_letter_code
_entity_poly.pdbx_strand_id
1 'polypeptide(L)'
;MDVWGSDFLDLVEEAHLTFDGKSDGEIAFGPLEGFLDLRYGTREGSACAEFSWEGHDENHPSRGRGWAMIGTAGRLVGHFYIHNGDDSDFVCERG
;
A
#
# COMPACT_ATOMS: atom_id res chain seq x y z
N MET A 1 -4.88 -8.25 -0.10
CA MET A 1 -3.46 -8.63 -0.26
C MET A 1 -3.40 -10.15 -0.40
N ASP A 2 -2.38 -10.72 -1.03
CA ASP A 2 -2.29 -12.16 -1.29
C ASP A 2 -1.52 -12.97 -0.23
N VAL A 3 -0.68 -12.31 0.58
CA VAL A 3 0.05 -12.93 1.70
C VAL A 3 -0.84 -13.12 2.94
N TRP A 4 -1.77 -12.18 3.19
CA TRP A 4 -2.61 -12.16 4.38
C TRP A 4 -4.10 -12.41 4.07
N GLY A 5 -4.78 -13.11 4.98
CA GLY A 5 -6.23 -13.31 4.94
C GLY A 5 -7.01 -12.02 5.21
N SER A 6 -8.25 -11.94 4.74
CA SER A 6 -9.09 -10.74 4.88
C SER A 6 -9.38 -10.36 6.34
N ASP A 7 -9.49 -11.34 7.23
CA ASP A 7 -9.68 -11.14 8.66
C ASP A 7 -8.45 -10.53 9.35
N PHE A 8 -7.25 -10.74 8.80
CA PHE A 8 -6.04 -10.09 9.28
C PHE A 8 -5.93 -8.65 8.78
N LEU A 9 -6.37 -8.35 7.57
CA LEU A 9 -6.24 -7.02 6.99
C LEU A 9 -6.94 -5.95 7.83
N ASP A 10 -8.13 -6.26 8.34
CA ASP A 10 -8.94 -5.32 9.13
C ASP A 10 -8.76 -5.49 10.66
N LEU A 11 -7.62 -6.00 11.11
CA LEU A 11 -7.42 -6.42 12.51
C LEU A 11 -7.48 -5.25 13.52
N VAL A 12 -6.83 -4.12 13.22
CA VAL A 12 -6.82 -2.94 14.09
C VAL A 12 -7.82 -1.88 13.60
N GLU A 13 -7.83 -1.63 12.29
CA GLU A 13 -8.77 -0.77 11.60
C GLU A 13 -8.97 -1.25 10.16
N GLU A 14 -9.90 -0.64 9.43
CA GLU A 14 -10.15 -0.96 8.02
C GLU A 14 -8.88 -0.76 7.17
N ALA A 15 -8.48 -1.81 6.46
CA ALA A 15 -7.31 -1.77 5.62
C ALA A 15 -7.49 -0.76 4.48
N HIS A 16 -6.57 0.18 4.37
CA HIS A 16 -6.67 1.24 3.40
C HIS A 16 -5.31 1.68 2.86
N LEU A 17 -5.35 2.25 1.66
CA LEU A 17 -4.25 2.92 1.01
C LEU A 17 -4.77 4.26 0.50
N THR A 18 -4.32 5.35 1.11
CA THR A 18 -4.78 6.70 0.84
C THR A 18 -3.68 7.50 0.16
N PHE A 19 -4.04 8.22 -0.91
CA PHE A 19 -3.16 9.15 -1.60
C PHE A 19 -3.65 10.58 -1.36
N ASP A 20 -2.83 11.36 -0.66
CA ASP A 20 -3.13 12.71 -0.22
C ASP A 20 -2.30 13.74 -0.99
N GLY A 21 -2.92 14.30 -2.02
CA GLY A 21 -2.33 15.37 -2.81
C GLY A 21 -1.19 14.87 -3.71
N LYS A 22 -0.04 15.56 -3.64
CA LYS A 22 1.02 15.47 -4.66
C LYS A 22 2.12 14.46 -4.33
N SER A 23 2.35 14.19 -3.05
CA SER A 23 3.48 13.38 -2.58
C SER A 23 3.19 12.58 -1.32
N ASP A 24 2.05 12.78 -0.68
CA ASP A 24 1.82 12.27 0.67
C ASP A 24 0.67 11.27 0.66
N GLY A 25 0.58 10.45 1.68
CA GLY A 25 -0.48 9.47 1.82
C GLY A 25 -0.23 8.57 3.02
N GLU A 26 -1.13 7.62 3.22
CA GLU A 26 -1.12 6.74 4.39
C GLU A 26 -1.50 5.31 3.97
N ILE A 27 -1.01 4.35 4.74
CA ILE A 27 -1.38 2.94 4.61
C ILE A 27 -1.61 2.35 5.99
N ALA A 28 -2.68 1.56 6.12
CA ALA A 28 -2.90 0.73 7.28
C ALA A 28 -3.45 -0.64 6.85
N PHE A 29 -2.98 -1.70 7.51
CA PHE A 29 -3.58 -3.04 7.48
C PHE A 29 -2.99 -3.87 8.61
N GLY A 30 -3.77 -4.78 9.18
CA GLY A 30 -3.32 -5.55 10.33
C GLY A 30 -2.89 -4.63 11.47
N PRO A 31 -1.72 -4.85 12.09
CA PRO A 31 -1.11 -3.93 13.05
C PRO A 31 -0.13 -2.91 12.42
N LEU A 32 -0.04 -2.85 11.09
CA LEU A 32 0.84 -1.95 10.37
C LEU A 32 0.14 -0.62 10.08
N GLU A 33 0.82 0.48 10.38
CA GLU A 33 0.46 1.84 9.99
C GLU A 33 1.70 2.56 9.44
N GLY A 34 1.54 3.43 8.43
CA GLY A 34 2.66 4.18 7.88
C GLY A 34 2.28 5.33 6.95
N PHE A 35 3.21 6.27 6.82
CA PHE A 35 3.12 7.41 5.90
C PHE A 35 3.86 7.09 4.60
N LEU A 36 3.34 7.61 3.49
CA LEU A 36 3.87 7.41 2.15
C LEU A 36 4.65 8.64 1.68
N ASP A 37 5.77 8.41 0.97
CA ASP A 37 6.38 9.36 0.03
C ASP A 37 6.12 8.86 -1.39
N LEU A 38 5.21 9.54 -2.09
CA LEU A 38 4.68 9.18 -3.40
C LEU A 38 5.35 9.93 -4.54
N ARG A 39 5.52 9.22 -5.65
CA ARG A 39 5.86 9.77 -6.96
C ARG A 39 4.91 9.23 -8.01
N TYR A 40 4.23 10.15 -8.69
CA TYR A 40 3.41 9.81 -9.84
C TYR A 40 4.26 9.75 -11.10
N GLY A 41 4.08 8.69 -11.89
CA GLY A 41 4.80 8.44 -13.12
C GLY A 41 4.10 7.42 -13.99
N THR A 42 4.89 6.65 -14.74
CA THR A 42 4.37 5.60 -15.61
C THR A 42 5.10 4.29 -15.38
N ARG A 43 4.35 3.20 -15.29
CA ARG A 43 4.86 1.83 -15.22
C ARG A 43 4.15 1.01 -16.30
N GLU A 44 4.90 0.29 -17.14
CA GLU A 44 4.37 -0.46 -18.29
C GLU A 44 3.41 0.37 -19.18
N GLY A 45 3.71 1.65 -19.38
CA GLY A 45 2.91 2.57 -20.18
C GLY A 45 1.61 3.06 -19.53
N SER A 46 1.33 2.68 -18.29
CA SER A 46 0.14 3.09 -17.53
C SER A 46 0.50 4.06 -16.40
N ALA A 47 -0.43 4.95 -16.04
CA ALA A 47 -0.26 5.86 -14.90
C ALA A 47 -0.06 5.05 -13.61
N CYS A 48 0.96 5.41 -12.85
CA CYS A 48 1.41 4.68 -11.67
C CYS A 48 1.77 5.65 -10.54
N ALA A 49 1.40 5.29 -9.31
CA ALA A 49 1.94 5.87 -8.10
C ALA A 49 3.00 4.90 -7.55
N GLU A 50 4.26 5.31 -7.52
CA GLU A 50 5.32 4.58 -6.81
C GLU A 50 5.51 5.23 -5.45
N PHE A 51 5.79 4.44 -4.41
CA PHE A 51 5.99 4.96 -3.06
C PHE A 51 7.08 4.23 -2.29
N SER A 52 7.73 4.97 -1.40
CA SER A 52 8.28 4.40 -0.16
C SER A 52 7.34 4.68 1.00
N TRP A 53 7.42 3.88 2.05
CA TRP A 53 6.65 4.10 3.26
C TRP A 53 7.48 3.87 4.51
N GLU A 54 7.17 4.61 5.58
CA GLU A 54 7.78 4.45 6.91
C GLU A 54 6.68 4.49 7.98
N GLY A 55 6.82 3.67 9.02
CA GLY A 55 5.83 3.56 10.07
C GLY A 55 6.16 2.48 11.10
N HIS A 56 5.14 1.82 11.62
CA HIS A 56 5.28 0.77 12.62
C HIS A 56 4.47 -0.46 12.26
N ASP A 57 4.97 -1.63 12.67
CA ASP A 57 4.29 -2.91 12.63
C ASP A 57 4.41 -3.52 14.04
N GLU A 58 3.29 -3.70 14.74
CA GLU A 58 3.27 -4.12 16.15
C GLU A 58 4.17 -3.26 17.07
N ASN A 59 4.19 -1.94 16.87
CA ASN A 59 5.09 -0.97 17.53
C ASN A 59 6.59 -1.08 17.17
N HIS A 60 6.96 -1.91 16.19
CA HIS A 60 8.33 -1.98 15.68
C HIS A 60 8.50 -1.10 14.44
N PRO A 61 9.53 -0.24 14.39
CA PRO A 61 9.77 0.60 13.22
C PRO A 61 9.96 -0.22 11.95
N SER A 62 9.04 -0.05 11.01
CA SER A 62 9.02 -0.76 9.74
C SER A 62 9.01 0.23 8.58
N ARG A 63 9.44 -0.25 7.42
CA ARG A 63 9.54 0.57 6.21
C ARG A 63 9.54 -0.32 4.98
N GLY A 64 9.25 0.29 3.85
CA GLY A 64 9.20 -0.45 2.62
C GLY A 64 8.95 0.40 1.39
N ARG A 65 8.46 -0.26 0.35
CA ARG A 65 8.15 0.37 -0.93
C ARG A 65 7.03 -0.35 -1.64
N GLY A 66 6.46 0.29 -2.64
CA GLY A 66 5.41 -0.30 -3.44
C GLY A 66 5.05 0.54 -4.64
N TRP A 67 4.04 0.08 -5.35
CA TRP A 67 3.44 0.83 -6.43
C TRP A 67 1.97 0.48 -6.56
N ALA A 68 1.19 1.40 -7.13
CA ALA A 68 -0.23 1.21 -7.42
C ALA A 68 -0.57 1.77 -8.82
N MET A 69 -1.44 1.06 -9.54
CA MET A 69 -1.97 1.44 -10.84
C MET A 69 -3.47 1.17 -10.90
N ILE A 70 -4.18 1.88 -11.78
CA ILE A 70 -5.59 1.57 -12.07
C ILE A 70 -5.64 0.34 -12.98
N GLY A 71 -6.25 -0.74 -12.49
CA GLY A 71 -6.50 -1.96 -13.23
C GLY A 71 -7.69 -1.87 -14.17
N THR A 72 -7.94 -2.96 -14.92
CA THR A 72 -8.96 -3.04 -15.99
C THR A 72 -10.41 -2.88 -15.52
N ALA A 73 -10.68 -3.03 -14.22
CA ALA A 73 -12.01 -2.89 -13.62
C ALA A 73 -12.19 -1.59 -12.82
N GLY A 74 -11.30 -0.60 -12.97
CA GLY A 74 -11.33 0.64 -12.19
C GLY A 74 -10.91 0.46 -10.72
N ARG A 75 -10.45 -0.74 -10.35
CA ARG A 75 -9.85 -1.05 -9.05
C ARG A 75 -8.38 -0.67 -9.08
N LEU A 76 -7.83 -0.28 -7.94
CA LEU A 76 -6.39 -0.16 -7.80
C LEU A 76 -5.78 -1.56 -7.67
N VAL A 77 -4.71 -1.79 -8.41
CA VAL A 77 -3.86 -2.98 -8.28
C VAL A 77 -2.46 -2.50 -7.99
N GLY A 78 -1.71 -3.27 -7.22
CA GLY A 78 -0.40 -2.83 -6.83
C GLY A 78 0.38 -3.90 -6.10
N HIS A 79 1.52 -3.46 -5.61
CA HIS A 79 2.46 -4.29 -4.90
C HIS A 79 2.94 -3.55 -3.67
N PHE A 80 3.03 -4.27 -2.56
CA PHE A 80 3.47 -3.75 -1.27
C PHE A 80 4.59 -4.65 -0.73
N TYR A 81 5.74 -4.04 -0.44
CA TYR A 81 6.91 -4.73 0.06
C TYR A 81 7.35 -4.16 1.39
N ILE A 82 7.56 -5.04 2.38
CA ILE A 82 8.18 -4.74 3.66
C ILE A 82 9.68 -5.01 3.54
N HIS A 83 10.54 -4.03 3.85
CA HIS A 83 11.99 -4.24 3.74
C HIS A 83 12.45 -5.38 4.65
N ASN A 84 13.09 -6.41 4.04
CA ASN A 84 13.50 -7.65 4.69
C ASN A 84 12.34 -8.50 5.27
N GLY A 85 11.11 -8.26 4.81
CA GLY A 85 9.93 -9.00 5.21
C GLY A 85 9.16 -9.50 4.01
N ASP A 86 7.84 -9.48 4.15
CA ASP A 86 6.91 -10.00 3.16
C ASP A 86 6.80 -9.12 1.92
N ASP A 87 6.38 -9.76 0.84
CA ASP A 87 6.18 -9.17 -0.48
C ASP A 87 4.83 -9.61 -1.01
N SER A 88 3.91 -8.65 -1.23
CA SER A 88 2.51 -8.96 -1.47
C SER A 88 1.89 -8.13 -2.59
N ASP A 89 1.18 -8.80 -3.48
CA ASP A 89 0.27 -8.15 -4.42
C ASP A 89 -1.02 -7.74 -3.70
N PHE A 90 -1.60 -6.63 -4.14
CA PHE A 90 -2.87 -6.15 -3.61
C PHE A 90 -3.83 -5.69 -4.69
N VAL A 91 -5.11 -5.77 -4.34
CA VAL A 91 -6.22 -5.14 -5.06
C VAL A 91 -6.98 -4.31 -4.04
N CYS A 92 -7.21 -3.04 -4.35
CA CYS A 92 -7.97 -2.11 -3.51
C CYS A 92 -9.23 -1.64 -4.27
N GLU A 93 -10.35 -1.62 -3.57
CA GLU A 93 -11.56 -0.97 -4.06
C GLU A 93 -11.53 0.51 -3.69
N ARG A 94 -12.25 1.34 -4.45
CA ARG A 94 -12.35 2.76 -4.15
C ARG A 94 -13.41 2.97 -3.06
N GLY A 95 -12.98 3.44 -1.90
CA GLY A 95 -13.84 3.91 -0.80
C GLY A 95 -14.42 5.30 -1.04
#